data_AF-A0A2V8PEM5-F1
#
_entry.id   AF-A0A2V8PEM5-F1
#
_cell.length_a   1.000
_cell.length_b   1.000
_cell.length_c   1.000
_cell.angle_alpha   90.00
_cell.angle_beta   90.00
_cell.angle_gamma   90.00
#
_symmetry.space_group_name_H-M   'P 1'
#
loop_
_entity.id
_entity.type
_entity.pdbx_description
1 polymer ?
#
loop_
_entity_poly.entity_id
_entity_poly.type
_entity_poly.pdbx_seq_one_letter_code
_entity_poly.pdbx_strand_id
1 'polypeptide(L)' 'MSKQWAPTTFEYDEDGVSIRVPNIYAWVCPQDGEASFTRETTDELIATVRELITPAKRARERRSMPTEYIVRVA' A
#
# COMPACT_ATOMS: atom_id res chain seq x y z
N MET A 1 -17.12 -14.82 13.42
CA MET A 1 -16.31 -13.80 14.12
C MET A 1 -16.41 -12.51 13.34
N SER A 2 -16.59 -11.37 14.01
CA SER A 2 -16.71 -10.06 13.35
C SER A 2 -15.33 -9.42 13.13
N LYS A 3 -15.14 -8.79 11.98
CA LYS A 3 -13.96 -7.94 11.73
C LYS A 3 -13.93 -6.80 12.76
N GLN A 4 -12.74 -6.33 13.10
CA GLN A 4 -12.51 -5.26 14.07
C GLN A 4 -11.95 -4.02 13.36
N TRP A 5 -12.36 -2.84 13.82
CA TRP A 5 -11.81 -1.59 13.30
C TRP A 5 -10.41 -1.38 13.89
N ALA A 6 -9.38 -1.56 13.07
CA ALA A 6 -7.99 -1.57 13.51
C ALA A 6 -7.05 -1.01 12.43
N PRO A 7 -5.89 -0.46 12.83
CA PRO A 7 -4.86 -0.06 11.87
C PRO A 7 -4.26 -1.29 11.19
N THR A 8 -3.95 -1.15 9.89
CA THR A 8 -3.26 -2.15 9.08
C THR A 8 -2.29 -1.46 8.10
N THR A 9 -1.51 -2.27 7.40
CA THR A 9 -0.68 -1.82 6.27
C THR A 9 -1.35 -2.27 4.98
N PHE A 10 -1.59 -1.32 4.08
CA PHE A 10 -1.99 -1.63 2.72
C PHE A 10 -0.74 -1.98 1.91
N GLU A 11 -0.78 -3.09 1.18
CA GLU A 11 0.31 -3.55 0.31
C GLU A 11 -0.23 -3.71 -1.10
N TYR A 12 0.52 -3.22 -2.09
CA TYR A 12 0.20 -3.33 -3.50
C TYR A 12 1.45 -3.71 -4.28
N ASP A 13 1.34 -4.78 -5.06
CA ASP A 13 2.43 -5.33 -5.86
C ASP A 13 2.02 -5.40 -7.33
N GLU A 14 2.79 -4.72 -8.19
CA GLU A 14 2.58 -4.76 -9.64
C GLU A 14 3.93 -4.65 -10.38
N ASP A 15 4.16 -5.54 -11.34
CA ASP A 15 5.34 -5.57 -12.21
C ASP A 15 6.68 -5.52 -11.45
N GLY A 16 6.78 -6.08 -10.25
CA GLY A 16 8.01 -6.03 -9.44
C GLY A 16 8.26 -4.68 -8.75
N VAL A 17 7.24 -3.84 -8.63
CA VAL A 17 7.18 -2.72 -7.68
C VAL A 17 6.25 -3.12 -6.53
N SER A 18 6.71 -2.92 -5.30
CA SER A 18 5.90 -3.09 -4.08
C SER A 18 5.69 -1.72 -3.43
N ILE A 19 4.44 -1.37 -3.13
CA ILE A 19 4.04 -0.15 -2.44
C ILE A 19 3.41 -0.54 -1.12
N ARG A 20 3.93 0.02 -0.02
CA ARG A 20 3.44 -0.23 1.34
C ARG A 20 2.99 1.07 1.96
N VAL A 21 1.72 1.14 2.37
CA VAL A 21 1.12 2.30 3.04
C VAL A 21 0.70 1.88 4.45
N PRO A 22 1.52 2.18 5.48
CA PRO A 22 1.22 1.80 6.85
C PRO A 22 0.17 2.72 7.49
N ASN A 23 -0.36 2.30 8.64
CA ASN A 23 -1.26 3.08 9.51
C ASN A 23 -2.60 3.47 8.88
N ILE A 24 -3.13 2.62 8.00
CA ILE A 24 -4.46 2.80 7.41
C ILE A 24 -5.48 2.05 8.25
N TYR A 25 -6.56 2.70 8.65
CA TYR A 25 -7.63 2.03 9.39
C TYR A 25 -8.57 1.26 8.45
N ALA A 26 -8.89 0.02 8.83
CA ALA A 26 -9.77 -0.87 8.09
C ALA A 26 -10.53 -1.81 9.04
N TRP A 27 -11.52 -2.51 8.50
CA TRP A 27 -12.12 -3.67 9.16
C TRP A 27 -11.21 -4.88 8.94
N VAL A 28 -10.50 -5.30 9.98
CA VAL A 28 -9.51 -6.39 9.93
C VAL A 28 -10.06 -7.64 10.60
N CYS A 29 -9.97 -8.78 9.92
CA CYS A 29 -10.25 -10.07 10.53
C CYS A 29 -9.07 -10.47 11.44
N PRO A 30 -9.29 -10.74 12.74
CA PRO A 30 -8.20 -11.02 13.68
C PRO A 30 -7.53 -12.40 13.47
N GLN A 31 -8.11 -13.27 12.65
CA GLN A 31 -7.60 -14.64 12.44
C GLN A 31 -6.62 -14.73 11.27
N ASP A 32 -6.91 -14.05 10.17
CA ASP A 32 -6.15 -14.13 8.91
C ASP A 32 -5.60 -12.77 8.44
N GLY A 33 -5.94 -11.68 9.13
CA GLY A 33 -5.49 -10.33 8.79
C GLY A 33 -6.24 -9.71 7.60
N GLU A 34 -7.30 -10.35 7.10
CA GLU A 34 -8.04 -9.85 5.93
C GLU A 34 -8.66 -8.49 6.22
N ALA A 35 -8.24 -7.47 5.48
CA ALA A 35 -8.69 -6.08 5.65
C ALA A 35 -9.78 -5.71 4.62
N SER A 36 -10.81 -5.01 5.09
CA SER A 36 -11.82 -4.36 4.25
C SER A 36 -11.81 -2.86 4.52
N PHE A 37 -11.52 -2.08 3.49
CA PHE A 37 -11.41 -0.63 3.54
C PHE A 37 -12.76 0.03 3.27
N THR A 38 -12.93 1.26 3.75
CA THR A 38 -14.07 2.09 3.34
C THR A 38 -13.91 2.53 1.89
N ARG A 39 -14.99 3.00 1.26
CA ARG A 39 -14.92 3.54 -0.09
C ARG A 39 -13.96 4.73 -0.19
N GLU A 40 -14.06 5.66 0.77
CA GLU A 40 -13.21 6.86 0.83
C GLU A 40 -11.72 6.48 0.92
N THR A 41 -11.36 5.59 1.86
CA THR A 41 -9.98 5.10 1.99
C THR A 41 -9.52 4.35 0.74
N THR A 42 -10.40 3.60 0.09
CA THR A 42 -10.07 2.91 -1.17
C THR A 42 -9.75 3.92 -2.28
N ASP A 43 -10.55 4.97 -2.43
CA ASP A 43 -10.34 6.01 -3.43
C ASP A 43 -9.01 6.76 -3.20
N GLU A 44 -8.68 7.06 -1.93
CA GLU A 44 -7.37 7.64 -1.53
C GLU A 44 -6.18 6.72 -1.84
N LEU A 45 -6.30 5.42 -1.53
CA LEU A 45 -5.26 4.43 -1.81
C LEU A 45 -5.04 4.27 -3.31
N ILE A 46 -6.11 4.26 -4.12
CA ILE A 46 -6.01 4.20 -5.58
C ILE A 46 -5.27 5.42 -6.13
N ALA A 47 -5.60 6.62 -5.65
CA ALA A 47 -4.92 7.84 -6.05
C ALA A 47 -3.43 7.78 -5.70
N THR A 48 -3.11 7.40 -4.47
CA THR A 48 -1.74 7.26 -3.96
C THR A 48 -0.93 6.25 -4.78
N VAL A 49 -1.48 5.06 -5.03
CA VAL A 49 -0.82 4.03 -5.85
C VAL A 49 -0.52 4.54 -7.26
N ARG A 50 -1.47 5.23 -7.91
CA ARG A 50 -1.28 5.77 -9.25
C ARG A 50 -0.16 6.81 -9.33
N GLU A 51 -0.03 7.65 -8.30
CA GLU A 51 1.02 8.66 -8.21
C GLU A 51 2.40 8.04 -7.98
N LEU A 52 2.49 6.95 -7.21
CA LEU A 52 3.75 6.30 -6.84
C LEU A 52 4.24 5.26 -7.86
N ILE A 53 3.34 4.52 -8.51
CA ILE A 53 3.70 3.37 -9.34
C ILE A 53 4.53 3.78 -10.57
N THR A 54 4.17 4.89 -11.22
CA THR A 54 4.86 5.39 -12.41
C THR A 54 6.32 5.78 -12.14
N PRO A 55 6.64 6.66 -11.17
CA PRO A 55 8.01 6.97 -10.84
C PRO A 55 8.79 5.76 -10.29
N ALA A 56 8.14 4.85 -9.56
CA ALA A 56 8.78 3.64 -9.06
C ALA A 56 9.20 2.69 -10.19
N LYS A 57 8.35 2.46 -11.20
CA LYS A 57 8.70 1.67 -12.40
C LYS A 57 9.91 2.28 -13.13
N ARG A 58 9.92 3.60 -13.32
CA ARG A 58 11.07 4.32 -13.92
C ARG A 58 12.35 4.20 -13.08
N ALA A 59 12.24 4.24 -11.75
CA ALA A 59 13.38 4.08 -10.86
C ALA A 59 13.95 2.65 -10.90
N ARG A 60 13.07 1.65 -11.00
CA ARG A 60 13.45 0.25 -11.19
C ARG A 60 14.24 0.02 -12.47
N GLU A 61 13.78 0.55 -13.60
CA GLU A 61 14.48 0.40 -14.90
C GLU A 61 15.92 0.93 -14.89
N ARG A 62 16.24 1.88 -14.00
CA ARG A 62 17.57 2.47 -13.85
C ARG A 62 18.52 1.65 -12.97
N ARG A 63 18.01 0.64 -12.26
CA ARG A 63 18.80 -0.16 -11.29
C ARG A 63 18.69 -1.65 -11.67
N SER A 64 19.83 -2.33 -11.68
CA SER A 64 19.89 -3.78 -11.94
C SER A 64 19.51 -4.65 -10.74
N MET A 65 19.50 -4.07 -9.53
CA MET A 65 19.16 -4.76 -8.28
C MET A 65 17.90 -4.16 -7.65
N PRO A 66 17.06 -4.97 -6.99
CA PRO A 66 15.97 -4.47 -6.15
C PRO A 66 16.48 -3.43 -5.16
N THR A 67 15.82 -2.28 -5.09
CA THR A 67 16.21 -1.16 -4.23
C THR A 67 14.98 -0.61 -3.55
N GLU A 68 15.02 -0.48 -2.23
CA GLU A 68 13.97 0.18 -1.46
C GLU A 68 14.24 1.70 -1.41
N TYR A 69 13.21 2.49 -1.66
CA TYR A 69 13.26 3.95 -1.59
C TYR A 69 12.36 4.42 -0.44
N ILE A 70 12.95 5.12 0.54
CA ILE A 70 12.20 5.69 1.67
C ILE A 70 12.04 7.19 1.45
N VAL A 71 10.82 7.63 1.18
CA VAL A 71 10.45 9.05 1.04
C VAL A 71 9.62 9.47 2.25
N ARG A 72 9.99 10.57 2.90
CA ARG A 72 9.26 11.12 4.04
C ARG A 72 8.54 12.40 3.61
N VAL A 73 7.26 12.49 3.96
CA VAL A 73 6.45 13.70 3.83
C VAL A 73 6.17 14.18 5.25
N ALA A 74 6.42 15.47 5.53
CA ALA A 74 6.28 16.10 6.84
C ALA A 74 5.47 17.38 6.72
#